data_AF-A0A956FE25-F1
#
_entry.id   AF-A0A956FE25-F1
#
_cell.length_a   1.000
_cell.length_b   1.000
_cell.length_c   1.000
_cell.angle_alpha   90.00
_cell.angle_beta   90.00
_cell.angle_gamma   90.00
#
_symmetry.space_group_name_H-M   'P 1'
#
loop_
_entity.id
_entity.type
_entity.pdbx_description
1 polymer ?
#
loop_
_entity_poly.entity_id
_entity_poly.type
_entity_poly.pdbx_seq_one_letter_code
_entity_poly.pdbx_strand_id
1 'polypeptide(L)'
;MAPDAPPSPPLAHLDLGELGMDRGAHLLVRRALRELAVGERLTVAGRDPALALHLRAWCRGRGHATHEPAPGEAAVLVVERGAAEDGRWRGAERAGLAERSA
;
A
#
# COMPACT_ATOMS: atom_id res chain seq x y z
N MET A 1 12.22 -22.95 16.51
CA MET A 1 11.14 -22.65 15.56
C MET A 1 10.24 -21.62 16.23
N ALA A 2 10.52 -20.33 16.04
CA ALA A 2 9.67 -19.28 16.61
C ALA A 2 8.30 -19.35 15.93
N PRO A 3 7.18 -19.23 16.67
CA PRO A 3 5.88 -19.15 16.04
C PRO A 3 5.85 -17.92 15.13
N ASP A 4 5.38 -18.12 13.90
CA ASP A 4 4.93 -17.07 12.99
C ASP A 4 4.02 -16.16 13.82
N ALA A 5 4.49 -14.94 14.13
CA ALA A 5 3.74 -14.02 14.96
C ALA A 5 2.43 -13.75 14.23
N PRO A 6 1.26 -13.95 14.88
CA PRO A 6 0.00 -13.75 14.20
C PRO A 6 0.00 -12.35 13.61
N PRO A 7 -0.47 -12.19 12.37
CA PRO A 7 -0.57 -10.89 11.73
C PRO A 7 -1.17 -9.87 12.73
N SER A 8 -0.38 -8.88 13.18
CA SER A 8 -0.87 -7.84 14.09
C SER A 8 -2.19 -7.29 13.56
N PRO A 9 -3.23 -7.14 14.40
CA PRO A 9 -4.51 -6.61 13.95
C PRO A 9 -4.29 -5.24 13.33
N PRO A 10 -5.04 -4.87 12.26
CA PRO A 10 -4.90 -3.56 11.65
C PRO A 10 -5.22 -2.48 12.68
N LEU A 11 -4.22 -1.67 13.03
CA LEU A 11 -4.35 -0.63 14.05
C LEU A 11 -4.99 0.64 13.46
N ALA A 12 -4.98 0.81 12.13
CA ALA A 12 -5.60 1.94 11.44
C ALA A 12 -6.48 1.47 10.27
N HIS A 13 -7.59 2.17 10.07
CA HIS A 13 -8.52 1.96 8.95
C HIS A 13 -8.66 3.26 8.14
N LEU A 14 -8.64 3.15 6.82
CA LEU A 14 -8.83 4.25 5.89
C LEU A 14 -9.83 3.86 4.79
N ASP A 15 -10.97 4.54 4.78
CA ASP A 15 -11.93 4.45 3.68
C ASP A 15 -11.69 5.58 2.67
N LEU A 16 -11.45 5.20 1.42
CA LEU A 16 -11.22 6.10 0.30
C LEU A 16 -12.49 6.42 -0.49
N GLY A 17 -13.62 5.74 -0.21
CA GLY A 17 -14.85 5.87 -0.98
C GLY A 17 -14.61 5.63 -2.47
N GLU A 18 -15.02 6.59 -3.31
CA GLU A 18 -14.85 6.53 -4.78
C GLU A 18 -13.47 7.03 -5.25
N LEU A 19 -12.57 7.40 -4.34
CA LEU A 19 -11.31 8.02 -4.69
C LEU A 19 -10.29 6.97 -5.14
N GLY A 20 -9.98 6.97 -6.44
CA GLY A 20 -8.91 6.14 -7.01
C GLY A 20 -7.51 6.66 -6.70
N MET A 21 -6.51 5.78 -6.82
CA MET A 21 -5.09 6.12 -6.60
C MET A 21 -4.58 7.24 -7.52
N ASP A 22 -5.06 7.27 -8.76
CA ASP A 22 -4.73 8.26 -9.78
C ASP A 22 -5.35 9.64 -9.51
N ARG A 23 -6.36 9.70 -8.63
CA ARG A 23 -7.06 10.92 -8.23
C ARG A 23 -6.60 11.47 -6.87
N GLY A 24 -5.53 10.91 -6.31
CA GLY A 24 -4.92 11.41 -5.08
C GLY A 24 -5.15 10.56 -3.83
N ALA A 25 -5.82 9.40 -3.92
CA ALA A 25 -5.94 8.51 -2.76
C ALA A 25 -4.58 8.12 -2.16
N HIS A 26 -3.54 8.05 -2.98
CA HIS A 26 -2.17 7.78 -2.54
C HIS A 26 -1.64 8.80 -1.51
N LEU A 27 -2.14 10.04 -1.51
CA LEU A 27 -1.75 11.05 -0.52
C LEU A 27 -2.32 10.74 0.86
N LEU A 28 -3.57 10.25 0.90
CA LEU A 28 -4.24 9.82 2.13
C LEU A 28 -3.61 8.57 2.69
N VAL A 29 -3.35 7.58 1.82
CA VAL A 29 -2.64 6.35 2.20
C VAL A 29 -1.25 6.68 2.76
N ARG A 30 -0.47 7.53 2.08
CA ARG A 30 0.84 7.98 2.57
C ARG A 30 0.75 8.68 3.92
N ARG A 31 -0.25 9.56 4.11
CA ARG A 31 -0.46 10.25 5.37
C ARG A 31 -0.72 9.27 6.50
N ALA A 32 -1.65 8.33 6.30
CA ALA A 32 -1.99 7.32 7.30
C ALA A 32 -0.78 6.43 7.62
N LEU A 33 0.00 6.01 6.62
CA LEU A 33 1.21 5.21 6.84
C LEU A 33 2.31 5.94 7.61
N ARG A 34 2.39 7.28 7.51
CA ARG A 34 3.34 8.07 8.31
C ARG A 34 2.97 8.16 9.80
N GLU A 35 1.72 7.90 10.15
CA GLU A 35 1.26 7.85 11.53
C GLU A 35 1.48 6.47 12.16
N LEU A 36 1.86 5.47 11.35
CA LEU A 36 2.14 4.10 11.76
C LEU A 36 3.64 3.85 11.98
N ALA A 37 3.95 3.05 12.99
CA ALA A 37 5.28 2.49 13.18
C ALA A 37 5.59 1.44 12.09
N VAL A 38 6.87 1.20 11.83
CA VAL A 38 7.30 0.14 10.92
C VAL A 38 6.78 -1.22 11.40
N GLY A 39 6.17 -1.99 10.50
CA GLY A 39 5.51 -3.27 10.77
C GLY A 39 4.04 -3.15 11.17
N GLU A 40 3.54 -1.94 11.47
CA GLU A 40 2.10 -1.73 11.70
C GLU A 40 1.31 -1.69 10.40
N ARG A 41 0.00 -1.89 10.52
CA ARG A 41 -0.87 -2.13 9.37
C ARG A 41 -2.03 -1.17 9.28
N LEU A 42 -2.30 -0.81 8.02
CA LEU A 42 -3.41 0.01 7.58
C LEU A 42 -4.36 -0.86 6.75
N THR A 43 -5.60 -1.02 7.21
CA THR A 43 -6.68 -1.53 6.39
C THR A 43 -7.18 -0.43 5.48
N VAL A 44 -7.24 -0.67 4.17
CA VAL A 44 -7.76 0.28 3.19
C VAL A 44 -9.05 -0.26 2.59
N ALA A 45 -10.10 0.55 2.62
CA ALA A 45 -11.38 0.31 1.95
C ALA A 45 -11.61 1.33 0.83
N GLY A 46 -12.48 0.98 -0.10
CA GLY A 46 -12.92 1.86 -1.18
C GLY A 46 -13.73 1.11 -2.23
N ARG A 47 -14.36 1.87 -3.12
CA ARG A 47 -15.33 1.39 -4.11
C ARG A 47 -14.83 1.48 -5.55
N ASP A 48 -13.68 2.12 -5.76
CA ASP A 48 -13.03 2.13 -7.08
C ASP A 48 -12.52 0.72 -7.42
N PRO A 49 -12.96 0.10 -8.53
CA PRO A 49 -12.63 -1.29 -8.85
C PRO A 49 -11.14 -1.51 -9.17
N ALA A 50 -10.41 -0.45 -9.56
CA ALA A 50 -8.98 -0.51 -9.82
C ALA A 50 -8.14 -0.23 -8.57
N LEU A 51 -8.78 0.14 -7.44
CA LEU A 51 -8.09 0.57 -6.22
C LEU A 51 -7.10 -0.48 -5.71
N ALA A 52 -7.52 -1.73 -5.58
CA ALA A 52 -6.66 -2.80 -5.05
C ALA A 52 -5.42 -3.04 -5.93
N LEU A 53 -5.57 -2.95 -7.26
CA LEU A 53 -4.46 -3.11 -8.20
C LEU A 53 -3.49 -1.93 -8.11
N HIS A 54 -3.99 -0.70 -8.20
CA HIS A 54 -3.16 0.50 -8.19
C HIS A 54 -2.50 0.71 -6.82
N LEU A 55 -3.19 0.36 -5.73
CA LEU A 55 -2.64 0.41 -4.38
C LEU A 55 -1.48 -0.58 -4.21
N ARG A 56 -1.62 -1.84 -4.65
CA ARG A 56 -0.52 -2.82 -4.62
C ARG A 56 0.70 -2.32 -5.39
N ALA A 57 0.51 -1.78 -6.60
CA ALA A 57 1.60 -1.23 -7.41
C ALA A 57 2.30 -0.07 -6.70
N TRP A 58 1.53 0.85 -6.11
CA TRP A 58 2.05 1.99 -5.37
C TRP A 58 2.84 1.59 -4.12
N CYS A 59 2.34 0.62 -3.35
CA CYS A 59 2.98 0.05 -2.16
C CYS A 59 4.33 -0.60 -2.49
N ARG A 60 4.37 -1.42 -3.55
CA ARG A 60 5.61 -2.09 -4.00
C ARG A 60 6.73 -1.09 -4.30
N GLY A 61 6.42 0.00 -5.01
CA GLY A 61 7.40 1.04 -5.35
C GLY A 61 7.94 1.81 -4.15
N ARG A 62 7.35 1.66 -2.96
CA ARG A 62 7.72 2.34 -1.71
C ARG A 62 8.22 1.39 -0.62
N GLY A 63 8.28 0.09 -0.92
CA GLY A 63 8.73 -0.93 0.02
C GLY A 63 7.72 -1.27 1.11
N HIS A 64 6.42 -1.05 0.87
CA HIS A 64 5.34 -1.56 1.73
C HIS A 64 4.95 -2.96 1.30
N ALA A 65 4.70 -3.83 2.28
CA ALA A 65 4.07 -5.12 2.03
C ALA A 65 2.55 -4.95 1.96
N THR A 66 1.90 -5.81 1.20
CA THR A 66 0.45 -5.81 1.02
C THR A 66 -0.09 -7.20 1.23
N HIS A 67 -1.22 -7.29 1.93
CA HIS A 67 -1.86 -8.54 2.30
C HIS A 67 -3.33 -8.50 1.87
N GLU A 68 -3.87 -9.68 1.59
CA GLU A 68 -5.31 -9.83 1.43
C GLU A 68 -6.01 -9.52 2.76
N PRO A 69 -7.16 -8.83 2.72
CA PRO A 69 -7.96 -8.60 3.91
C PRO A 69 -8.52 -9.92 4.46
N ALA A 70 -8.87 -9.93 5.75
CA ALA A 70 -9.48 -11.11 6.34
C ALA A 70 -10.85 -11.40 5.70
N PRO A 71 -11.28 -12.67 5.60
CA PRO A 71 -12.60 -13.00 5.08
C PRO A 71 -13.70 -12.26 5.84
N GLY A 72 -14.55 -11.53 5.12
CA GLY A 72 -15.65 -10.74 5.70
C GLY A 72 -15.29 -9.30 6.09
N GLU A 73 -14.03 -8.88 5.94
CA GLU A 73 -13.62 -7.48 6.11
C GLU A 73 -13.98 -6.66 4.86
N ALA A 74 -14.57 -5.47 5.03
CA ALA A 74 -14.99 -4.59 3.94
C ALA A 74 -13.82 -3.85 3.24
N ALA A 75 -12.60 -4.37 3.40
CA ALA A 75 -11.38 -3.78 2.90
C ALA A 75 -11.02 -4.33 1.53
N VAL A 76 -10.32 -3.52 0.74
CA VAL A 76 -9.76 -3.95 -0.54
C VAL A 76 -8.33 -4.47 -0.39
N LEU A 77 -7.61 -4.03 0.63
CA LEU A 77 -6.22 -4.41 0.89
C LEU A 77 -5.78 -4.03 2.31
N VAL A 78 -4.88 -4.81 2.89
CA VAL A 78 -4.14 -4.44 4.11
C VAL A 78 -2.71 -4.08 3.72
N VAL A 79 -2.26 -2.89 4.13
CA VAL A 79 -0.92 -2.38 3.84
C VAL A 79 -0.10 -2.41 5.13
N GLU A 80 1.06 -3.06 5.08
CA GLU A 80 2.03 -3.05 6.16
C GLU A 80 3.10 -1.97 5.92
N ARG A 81 3.34 -1.16 6.95
CA ARG A 81 4.32 -0.07 6.92
C ARG A 81 5.73 -0.65 6.85
N GLY A 82 6.36 -0.62 5.68
CA GLY A 82 7.74 -1.08 5.52
C GLY A 82 8.77 -0.07 6.04
N ALA A 83 9.99 -0.50 6.36
CA ALA A 83 11.03 0.41 6.87
C ALA A 83 11.58 1.42 5.82
N ALA A 84 11.17 1.29 4.56
CA ALA A 84 11.86 1.95 3.43
C ALA A 84 11.54 3.44 3.25
N GLU A 85 10.45 3.98 3.81
CA GLU A 85 10.06 5.38 3.52
C GLU A 85 10.99 6.44 4.13
N ASP A 86 11.87 6.09 5.08
CA ASP A 86 12.78 7.08 5.70
C ASP A 86 14.12 7.23 4.97
N GLY A 87 14.45 6.37 3.99
CA GLY A 87 15.85 6.26 3.55
C GLY A 87 16.18 6.33 2.06
N ARG A 88 15.24 6.10 1.13
CA ARG A 88 15.67 5.67 -0.22
C ARG A 88 14.83 6.17 -1.40
N TRP A 89 15.05 7.43 -1.79
CA TRP A 89 15.12 7.79 -3.23
C TRP A 89 16.33 7.12 -3.93
N ARG A 90 16.60 5.82 -3.71
CA ARG A 90 17.82 5.14 -4.22
C ARG A 90 17.57 3.85 -5.02
N GLY A 91 16.31 3.54 -5.36
CA GLY A 91 15.97 2.30 -6.07
C GLY A 91 15.09 2.52 -7.31
N ALA A 92 15.09 3.71 -7.91
CA ALA A 92 14.43 3.92 -9.19
C ALA A 92 15.20 3.15 -10.28
N GLU A 93 14.91 1.85 -10.43
CA GLU A 93 15.26 1.13 -11.65
C GLU A 93 14.45 1.74 -12.80
N ARG A 94 15.18 2.18 -13.84
CA ARG A 94 14.60 2.75 -15.06
C ARG A 94 13.59 1.78 -15.66
N ALA A 95 12.31 2.11 -15.59
CA ALA A 95 11.30 1.48 -16.42
C ALA A 95 11.51 1.93 -17.87
N GLY A 96 12.04 1.01 -18.69
CA GLY A 96 11.85 0.94 -20.15
C GLY A 96 12.28 2.14 -20.99
N LEU A 97 13.32 1.96 -21.81
CA LEU A 97 13.55 2.80 -22.98
C LEU A 97 12.29 2.71 -23.86
N ALA A 98 11.53 3.80 -23.99
CA ALA A 98 10.51 3.90 -25.03
C ALA A 98 11.24 4.00 -26.37
N GLU A 99 11.37 2.87 -27.05
CA GLU A 99 11.79 2.84 -28.45
C GLU A 99 10.74 3.57 -29.28
N ARG A 100 11.12 4.71 -29.85
CA ARG A 100 10.37 5.34 -30.94
C ARG A 100 10.90 4.74 -32.24
N SER A 101 10.11 3.87 -32.87
CA SER A 101 10.33 3.51 -34.26
C SER A 101 9.64 4.56 -35.15
N ALA A 102 10.45 5.16 -36.02
CA ALA A 102 10.04 6.06 -37.09
C ALA A 102 9.50 5.28 -38.31
#